data_AF-A0A355WJ32-F1
#
_entry.id   AF-A0A355WJ32-F1
#
_cell.length_a   1.000
_cell.length_b   1.000
_cell.length_c   1.000
_cell.angle_alpha   90.00
_cell.angle_beta   90.00
_cell.angle_gamma   90.00
#
_symmetry.space_group_name_H-M   'P 1'
#
loop_
_entity.id
_entity.type
_entity.pdbx_description
1 polymer ?
#
loop_
_entity_poly.entity_id
_entity_poly.type
_entity_poly.pdbx_seq_one_letter_code
_entity_poly.pdbx_strand_id
1 'polypeptide(L)' 'LKPMMRVFKAAAEAVKAENDVARAIGPPLFCAPKKYRLTADQFISEFSRIPKERRQIQSVRDAWREIVIRRFPC' A
#
# COMPACT_ATOMS: atom_id res chain seq x y z
N LEU A 1 5.64 7.71 -16.92
CA LEU A 1 5.30 7.95 -15.49
C LEU A 1 3.81 8.18 -15.22
N LYS A 2 3.07 8.99 -16.01
CA LYS A 2 1.63 9.26 -15.79
C LYS A 2 0.72 8.01 -15.62
N PRO A 3 0.87 6.92 -16.41
CA PRO A 3 0.02 5.72 -16.24
C PRO A 3 0.26 5.00 -14.92
N MET A 4 1.53 4.86 -14.51
CA MET A 4 1.92 4.22 -13.25
C MET A 4 1.39 4.98 -12.03
N MET A 5 1.38 6.31 -12.09
CA MET A 5 0.80 7.15 -11.04
C MET A 5 -0.69 6.85 -10.83
N ARG A 6 -1.45 6.64 -11.92
CA ARG A 6 -2.88 6.31 -11.86
C ARG A 6 -3.12 4.92 -11.28
N VAL A 7 -2.32 3.94 -11.70
CA VAL A 7 -2.39 2.56 -11.16
C VAL A 7 -2.07 2.56 -9.66
N PHE A 8 -1.01 3.26 -9.25
CA PHE A 8 -0.65 3.38 -7.84
C PHE A 8 -1.74 4.08 -7.02
N LYS A 9 -2.31 5.18 -7.53
CA LYS A 9 -3.41 5.88 -6.84
C LYS A 9 -4.62 4.97 -6.60
N ALA A 10 -5.05 4.23 -7.62
CA ALA A 10 -6.16 3.29 -7.50
C ALA A 10 -5.85 2.17 -6.49
N ALA A 11 -4.63 1.62 -6.52
CA ALA A 11 -4.17 0.63 -5.54
C ALA A 11 -4.17 1.19 -4.11
N ALA A 12 -3.73 2.44 -3.92
CA ALA A 12 -3.70 3.09 -2.62
C ALA A 12 -5.10 3.34 -2.06
N GLU A 13 -6.03 3.79 -2.89
CA GLU A 13 -7.44 3.96 -2.53
C GLU A 13 -8.10 2.62 -2.16
N ALA A 14 -7.84 1.56 -2.93
CA ALA A 14 -8.37 0.22 -2.64
C ALA A 14 -7.86 -0.34 -1.29
N VAL A 15 -6.56 -0.24 -1.01
CA VAL A 15 -5.98 -0.70 0.27
C VAL A 15 -6.48 0.14 1.45
N LYS A 16 -6.70 1.45 1.24
CA LYS A 16 -7.32 2.30 2.26
C LYS A 16 -8.75 1.85 2.57
N ALA A 17 -9.57 1.61 1.54
CA ALA A 17 -10.93 1.13 1.71
C ALA A 17 -10.96 -0.23 2.43
N GLU A 18 -10.06 -1.15 2.09
CA GLU A 18 -9.91 -2.44 2.77
C GLU A 18 -9.63 -2.26 4.27
N ASN A 19 -8.73 -1.34 4.64
CA ASN A 19 -8.42 -1.06 6.04
C ASN A 19 -9.57 -0.35 6.77
N ASP A 20 -10.34 0.48 6.08
CA ASP A 20 -11.53 1.14 6.65
C ASP A 20 -12.63 0.11 6.95
N VAL A 21 -12.84 -0.88 6.07
CA VAL A 21 -13.74 -2.01 6.33
C VAL A 21 -13.25 -2.85 7.51
N ALA A 22 -11.96 -3.20 7.54
CA ALA A 22 -11.39 -3.97 8.65
C ALA A 22 -11.60 -3.27 9.99
N ARG A 23 -11.36 -1.95 10.06
CA ARG A 23 -11.57 -1.10 11.25
C ARG A 23 -13.03 -1.07 11.73
N ALA A 24 -13.99 -1.18 10.81
CA ALA A 24 -15.41 -1.16 11.16
C ALA A 24 -15.88 -2.48 11.78
N ILE A 25 -15.21 -3.60 11.44
CA ILE A 25 -15.58 -4.94 11.89
C ILE A 25 -14.72 -5.39 13.08
N GLY A 26 -13.49 -4.89 13.20
CA GLY A 26 -12.53 -5.28 14.23
C GLY A 26 -11.22 -4.47 14.16
N PRO A 27 -10.08 -5.07 14.56
CA PRO A 27 -8.79 -4.41 14.45
C PRO A 27 -8.46 -4.04 12.98
N PRO A 28 -7.92 -2.84 12.72
CA PRO A 28 -7.48 -2.46 11.39
C PRO A 28 -6.29 -3.31 10.95
N LEU A 29 -6.10 -3.44 9.63
CA LEU A 29 -4.95 -4.12 9.04
C LEU A 29 -3.64 -3.37 9.28
N PHE A 30 -3.71 -2.04 9.39
CA PHE A 30 -2.57 -1.16 9.67
C PHE A 30 -3.01 0.13 10.36
N CYS A 31 -2.13 0.68 11.20
CA CYS A 31 -2.35 1.81 12.09
C CYS A 31 -1.66 3.08 11.57
N ALA A 32 -2.04 3.50 10.36
CA ALA A 32 -1.47 4.71 9.76
C ALA A 32 -2.05 5.98 10.41
N PRO A 33 -1.24 7.06 10.57
CA PRO A 33 -1.74 8.32 11.12
C PRO A 33 -2.81 8.94 10.20
N LYS A 34 -3.68 9.81 10.75
CA LYS A 34 -4.76 10.46 9.97
C LYS A 34 -4.29 11.14 8.69
N LYS A 35 -3.05 11.64 8.68
CA LYS A 35 -2.37 12.18 7.50
C LYS A 35 -1.03 11.47 7.36
N TYR A 36 -0.89 10.66 6.32
CA TYR A 36 0.41 10.19 5.84
C TYR A 36 0.48 10.44 4.34
N ARG A 37 1.60 10.97 3.87
CA ARG A 37 1.83 11.22 2.46
C ARG A 37 2.67 10.09 1.92
N LEU A 38 2.14 9.44 0.89
CA LEU A 38 2.85 8.41 0.15
C LEU A 38 2.78 8.72 -1.33
N THR A 39 3.91 9.18 -1.88
CA THR A 39 4.05 9.51 -3.30
C THR A 39 4.39 8.26 -4.12
N ALA A 40 4.24 8.34 -5.45
CA ALA A 40 4.67 7.26 -6.34
C ALA A 40 6.17 6.95 -6.19
N ASP A 41 7.01 7.96 -5.93
CA ASP A 41 8.45 7.74 -5.70
C ASP A 41 8.72 6.97 -4.41
N GLN A 42 7.99 7.29 -3.34
CA GLN A 42 8.07 6.54 -2.09
C GLN A 42 7.57 5.11 -2.27
N PHE A 43 6.52 4.90 -3.06
CA PHE A 43 6.09 3.56 -3.45
C PHE A 43 7.19 2.81 -4.19
N ILE A 44 7.81 3.40 -5.23
CA ILE A 44 8.88 2.75 -5.99
C ILE A 44 10.06 2.40 -5.08
N SER A 45 10.43 3.29 -4.16
CA SER A 45 11.49 3.03 -3.19
C SER A 45 11.16 1.85 -2.27
N GLU A 46 9.96 1.81 -1.69
CA GLU A 46 9.55 0.70 -0.82
C GLU A 46 9.35 -0.61 -1.61
N PHE A 47 8.80 -0.52 -2.82
CA PHE A 47 8.63 -1.64 -3.74
C PHE A 47 9.99 -2.24 -4.10
N SER A 48 11.01 -1.42 -4.37
CA SER A 48 12.36 -1.88 -4.66
C SER A 48 13.03 -2.67 -3.51
N ARG A 49 12.48 -2.61 -2.29
CA ARG A 49 12.94 -3.41 -1.14
C ARG A 49 12.29 -4.80 -1.07
N ILE A 50 11.22 -5.06 -1.83
CA ILE A 50 10.61 -6.38 -1.95
C ILE A 50 11.48 -7.23 -2.88
N PRO A 51 11.87 -8.49 -2.56
CA PRO A 51 12.65 -9.35 -3.45
C PRO A 51 12.08 -9.43 -4.87
N LYS A 52 12.95 -9.53 -5.89
CA LYS A 52 12.53 -9.45 -7.30
C LYS A 52 11.51 -10.52 -7.67
N GLU A 53 11.70 -11.73 -7.17
CA GLU A 53 10.86 -12.90 -7.37
C GLU A 53 9.44 -12.62 -6.87
N ARG A 54 9.31 -11.93 -5.73
CA ARG A 54 8.02 -11.54 -5.16
C ARG A 54 7.40 -10.37 -5.90
N ARG A 55 8.19 -9.36 -6.32
CA ARG A 55 7.71 -8.23 -7.11
C ARG A 55 7.08 -8.64 -8.44
N GLN A 56 7.61 -9.68 -9.08
CA GLN A 56 7.16 -10.13 -10.40
C GLN A 56 5.80 -10.83 -10.40
N ILE A 57 5.36 -11.34 -9.25
CA ILE A 57 4.11 -12.08 -9.11
C ILE A 57 3.03 -11.31 -8.32
N GLN A 58 3.37 -10.18 -7.71
CA GLN A 58 2.45 -9.36 -6.94
C GLN A 58 1.77 -8.30 -7.80
N SER A 59 0.48 -8.05 -7.52
CA SER A 59 -0.19 -6.86 -8.03
C SER A 59 0.34 -5.60 -7.29
N VAL A 60 0.21 -4.43 -7.92
CA VAL A 60 0.56 -3.14 -7.28
C VAL A 60 -0.23 -2.93 -5.98
N ARG A 61 -1.47 -3.40 -5.91
CA ARG A 61 -2.31 -3.36 -4.69
C ARG A 61 -1.71 -4.23 -3.58
N ASP A 62 -1.36 -5.48 -3.86
CA ASP A 62 -0.89 -6.41 -2.83
C ASP A 62 0.49 -5.99 -2.30
N ALA A 63 1.37 -5.56 -3.20
CA ALA A 63 2.64 -4.96 -2.82
C ALA A 63 2.43 -3.71 -1.96
N TRP A 64 1.45 -2.87 -2.31
CA TRP A 64 1.13 -1.70 -1.50
C TRP A 64 0.61 -2.03 -0.11
N ARG A 65 -0.30 -3.01 -0.02
CA ARG A 65 -0.83 -3.53 1.22
C ARG A 65 0.28 -4.02 2.15
N GLU A 66 1.23 -4.80 1.62
CA GLU A 66 2.40 -5.26 2.38
C GLU A 66 3.24 -4.09 2.90
N ILE A 67 3.51 -3.10 2.05
CA ILE A 67 4.32 -1.92 2.41
C ILE A 67 3.69 -1.14 3.57
N VAL A 68 2.38 -0.86 3.51
CA VAL A 68 1.71 -0.06 4.55
C VAL A 68 1.56 -0.81 5.86
N ILE A 69 1.34 -2.14 5.83
CA ILE A 69 1.31 -2.98 7.04
C ILE A 69 2.68 -2.96 7.72
N ARG A 70 3.76 -3.17 6.96
CA ARG A 70 5.12 -3.12 7.50
C ARG A 70 5.47 -1.74 8.08
N ARG A 71 5.02 -0.67 7.42
CA ARG A 71 5.38 0.70 7.79
C ARG A 71 4.55 1.24 8.96
N PHE A 72 3.32 0.77 9.11
CA PHE A 72 2.38 1.22 10.12
C PHE A 72 1.76 0.02 10.84
N PRO A 73 2.55 -0.80 11.54
CA PRO A 73 1.99 -1.91 12.30
C PRO A 73 1.01 -1.37 13.35
N CYS A 74 -0.09 -2.09 13.50
CA CYS A 74 -0.81 -2.15 14.75
C CYS A 74 -0.10 -3.21 15.62
#